data_AF-A0A0Q8RHZ8-F1
#
_entry.id   AF-A0A0Q8RHZ8-F1
#
_cell.length_a   1.000
_cell.length_b   1.000
_cell.length_c   1.000
_cell.angle_alpha   90.00
_cell.angle_beta   90.00
_cell.angle_gamma   90.00
#
_symmetry.space_group_name_H-M   'P 1'
#
loop_
_entity.id
_entity.type
_entity.pdbx_description
1 polymer ?
#
loop_
_entity_poly.entity_id
_entity_poly.type
_entity_poly.pdbx_seq_one_letter_code
_entity_poly.pdbx_strand_id
1 'polypeptide(L)'
;MQAAKANVSRDQAVEKLMALPELKQLADAIEKRSGGERHGALLETDPAPRDVKGSPYYQLIFVENGDDMAQAVASFLVSHVNGEILVEDDVSGELMSLDQWRKGLKE
;
A
#
# COMPACT_ATOMS: atom_id res chain seq x y z
N MET A 1 24.16 -20.59 6.16
CA MET A 1 24.36 -19.67 5.03
C MET A 1 23.10 -18.84 4.86
N GLN A 2 23.13 -17.54 5.18
CA GLN A 2 22.40 -16.49 4.43
C GLN A 2 22.73 -15.13 5.06
N ALA A 3 23.87 -14.59 4.62
CA ALA A 3 24.17 -13.18 4.71
C ALA A 3 23.90 -12.60 3.33
N ALA A 4 22.68 -12.10 3.12
CA ALA A 4 22.37 -11.13 2.08
C ALA A 4 21.63 -10.01 2.82
N LYS A 5 22.16 -8.78 2.73
CA LYS A 5 21.60 -7.57 3.35
C LYS A 5 20.07 -7.61 3.26
N ALA A 6 19.39 -7.59 4.40
CA ALA A 6 17.98 -7.94 4.51
C ALA A 6 17.11 -7.01 3.66
N ASN A 7 16.89 -7.38 2.41
CA ASN A 7 15.90 -6.75 1.57
C ASN A 7 14.53 -7.07 2.16
N VAL A 8 13.70 -6.04 2.34
CA VAL A 8 12.32 -6.19 2.78
C VAL A 8 11.64 -7.14 1.82
N SER A 9 10.98 -8.18 2.35
CA SER A 9 10.20 -9.10 1.53
C SER A 9 8.81 -8.53 1.29
N ARG A 10 8.13 -9.00 0.24
CA ARG A 10 6.73 -8.63 -0.04
C ARG A 10 5.84 -8.76 1.20
N ASP A 11 5.95 -9.87 1.93
CA ASP A 11 5.17 -10.12 3.15
C ASP A 11 5.41 -9.03 4.19
N GLN A 12 6.67 -8.67 4.44
CA GLN A 12 7.03 -7.58 5.36
C GLN A 12 6.53 -6.22 4.88
N ALA A 13 6.51 -5.97 3.57
CA ALA A 13 5.96 -4.75 2.99
C ALA A 13 4.44 -4.67 3.22
N VAL A 14 3.73 -5.77 2.98
CA VAL A 14 2.29 -5.89 3.25
C VAL A 14 2.01 -5.73 4.74
N GLU A 15 2.75 -6.42 5.61
CA GLU A 15 2.61 -6.30 7.07
C GLU A 15 2.84 -4.87 7.56
N LYS A 16 3.85 -4.16 7.02
CA LYS A 16 4.11 -2.75 7.35
C LYS A 16 2.94 -1.85 6.97
N LEU A 17 2.35 -2.06 5.80
CA LEU A 17 1.16 -1.33 5.37
C LEU A 17 -0.06 -1.69 6.23
N MET A 18 -0.33 -2.98 6.46
CA MET A 18 -1.45 -3.41 7.31
C MET A 18 -1.28 -3.01 8.78
N ALA A 19 -0.04 -2.77 9.23
CA ALA A 19 0.24 -2.25 10.56
C ALA A 19 -0.15 -0.77 10.72
N LEU A 20 -0.36 -0.04 9.61
CA LEU A 20 -0.75 1.36 9.66
C LEU A 20 -2.16 1.52 10.26
N PRO A 21 -2.33 2.38 11.28
CA PRO A 21 -3.64 2.62 11.86
C PRO A 21 -4.62 3.20 10.84
N GLU A 22 -4.13 3.95 9.84
CA GLU A 22 -4.95 4.51 8.77
C GLU A 22 -5.55 3.43 7.87
N LEU A 23 -4.76 2.45 7.43
CA LEU A 23 -5.28 1.33 6.63
C LEU A 23 -6.26 0.47 7.43
N LYS A 24 -6.00 0.25 8.73
CA LYS A 24 -6.94 -0.44 9.61
C LYS A 24 -8.27 0.31 9.73
N GLN A 25 -8.23 1.63 9.89
CA GLN A 25 -9.43 2.46 9.95
C GLN A 25 -10.19 2.47 8.63
N LEU A 26 -9.49 2.54 7.50
CA LEU A 26 -10.08 2.42 6.17
C LEU A 26 -10.75 1.06 5.97
N ALA A 27 -10.06 -0.05 6.29
CA ALA A 27 -10.63 -1.39 6.21
C ALA A 27 -11.88 -1.54 7.09
N ASP A 28 -11.83 -1.11 8.35
CA ASP A 28 -12.98 -1.14 9.26
C ASP A 28 -14.14 -0.24 8.78
N ALA A 29 -13.83 0.94 8.22
CA ALA A 29 -14.83 1.82 7.63
C ALA A 29 -15.48 1.23 6.37
N ILE A 30 -14.70 0.54 5.53
CA ILE A 30 -15.16 -0.22 4.36
C ILE A 30 -16.09 -1.37 4.81
N GLU A 31 -15.68 -2.15 5.80
CA GLU A 31 -16.51 -3.24 6.32
C GLU A 31 -17.82 -2.70 6.93
N LYS A 32 -17.75 -1.63 7.71
CA LYS A 32 -18.93 -0.99 8.32
C LYS A 32 -19.87 -0.36 7.30
N ARG A 33 -19.35 0.36 6.30
CA ARG A 33 -20.20 1.02 5.29
C ARG A 33 -20.90 0.00 4.39
N SER A 34 -20.24 -1.12 4.13
CA SER A 34 -20.72 -2.18 3.25
C SER A 34 -21.40 -3.32 4.00
N GLY A 35 -21.54 -3.25 5.33
CA GLY A 35 -22.16 -4.31 6.12
C GLY A 35 -21.46 -5.68 6.03
N GLY A 36 -20.17 -5.71 5.69
CA GLY A 36 -19.39 -6.93 5.46
C GLY A 36 -19.32 -7.41 4.00
N GLU A 37 -19.99 -6.74 3.06
CA GLU A 37 -19.91 -7.08 1.62
C GLU A 37 -18.57 -6.64 0.99
N ARG A 38 -17.88 -5.68 1.60
CA ARG A 38 -16.60 -5.19 1.12
C ARG A 38 -15.57 -5.19 2.23
N HIS A 39 -14.32 -5.46 1.86
CA HIS A 39 -13.19 -5.46 2.78
C HIS A 39 -11.98 -4.82 2.13
N GLY A 40 -11.18 -4.12 2.93
CA GLY A 40 -9.90 -3.58 2.48
C GLY A 40 -8.88 -4.70 2.26
N ALA A 41 -8.28 -4.77 1.08
CA ALA A 41 -7.25 -5.72 0.74
C ALA A 41 -6.05 -5.03 0.10
N LEU A 42 -4.84 -5.55 0.36
CA LEU A 42 -3.63 -5.16 -0.36
C LEU A 42 -3.37 -6.16 -1.47
N LEU A 43 -3.37 -5.68 -2.70
CA LEU A 43 -3.00 -6.46 -3.87
C LEU A 43 -1.65 -5.99 -4.38
N GLU A 44 -0.87 -6.90 -4.94
CA GLU A 44 0.31 -6.53 -5.71
C GLU A 44 -0.13 -6.23 -7.13
N THR A 45 0.17 -5.02 -7.62
CA THR A 45 -0.20 -4.63 -8.99
C THR A 45 0.75 -5.23 -10.01
N ASP A 46 2.05 -5.23 -9.69
CA ASP A 46 3.08 -5.70 -10.59
C ASP A 46 4.17 -6.48 -9.82
N PRO A 47 4.55 -7.68 -10.30
CA PRO A 47 5.62 -8.47 -9.71
C PRO A 47 7.01 -7.88 -9.99
N ALA A 48 7.14 -6.99 -10.97
CA ALA A 48 8.37 -6.28 -11.25
C ALA A 48 8.52 -5.07 -10.32
N PRO A 49 9.67 -4.95 -9.63
CA PRO A 49 9.94 -3.79 -8.79
C PRO A 49 10.02 -2.53 -9.64
N ARG A 50 9.35 -1.46 -9.19
CA ARG A 50 9.46 -0.15 -9.81
C ARG A 50 10.72 0.53 -9.34
N ASP A 51 11.54 1.00 -10.27
CA ASP A 51 12.67 1.86 -9.91
C ASP A 51 12.18 3.27 -9.62
N VAL A 52 12.38 3.71 -8.38
CA VAL A 52 12.11 5.09 -7.95
C VAL A 52 13.43 5.65 -7.43
N LYS A 53 13.96 6.64 -8.15
CA LYS A 53 15.23 7.31 -7.81
C LYS A 53 16.41 6.33 -7.64
N GLY A 54 16.46 5.26 -8.45
CA GLY A 54 17.53 4.25 -8.40
C GLY A 54 17.39 3.22 -7.28
N SER A 55 16.22 3.17 -6.61
CA SER A 55 15.89 2.15 -5.62
C SER A 55 14.68 1.33 -6.09
N PRO A 56 14.70 0.00 -5.98
CA PRO A 56 13.57 -0.86 -6.33
C PRO A 56 12.47 -0.83 -5.24
N TYR A 57 11.21 -0.66 -5.64
CA TYR A 57 10.02 -0.65 -4.78
C TYR A 57 8.98 -1.70 -5.22
N TYR A 58 8.38 -2.38 -4.25
CA TYR A 58 7.19 -3.21 -4.43
C TYR A 58 5.99 -2.33 -4.71
N GLN A 59 5.17 -2.71 -5.69
CA GLN A 59 3.96 -2.00 -6.08
C GLN A 59 2.75 -2.69 -5.45
N LEU A 60 2.22 -2.08 -4.40
CA LEU A 60 1.09 -2.59 -3.63
C LEU A 60 -0.06 -1.60 -3.75
N ILE A 61 -1.26 -2.07 -4.04
CA ILE A 61 -2.44 -1.23 -4.10
C ILE A 61 -3.40 -1.65 -3.00
N PHE A 62 -3.87 -0.68 -2.22
CA PHE A 62 -4.97 -0.87 -1.32
C PHE A 62 -6.26 -0.74 -2.13
N VAL A 63 -6.98 -1.84 -2.21
CA VAL A 63 -8.28 -1.92 -2.88
C VAL A 63 -9.37 -2.16 -1.86
N GLU A 64 -10.53 -1.60 -2.12
CA GLU A 64 -11.77 -2.12 -1.58
C GLU A 64 -12.19 -3.32 -2.43
N ASN A 65 -12.06 -4.54 -1.88
CA ASN A 65 -12.56 -5.74 -2.53
C ASN A 65 -14.05 -5.90 -2.21
N GLY A 66 -14.89 -5.92 -3.24
CA GLY A 66 -16.32 -6.18 -3.14
C GLY A 66 -16.79 -7.17 -4.21
N ASP A 67 -18.03 -7.66 -4.10
CA ASP A 67 -18.60 -8.68 -4.99
C ASP A 67 -18.61 -8.32 -6.49
N ASP A 68 -18.62 -7.03 -6.82
CA ASP A 68 -18.67 -6.57 -8.22
C ASP A 68 -17.27 -6.31 -8.79
N MET A 69 -16.50 -5.42 -8.16
CA MET A 69 -15.14 -5.07 -8.56
C MET A 69 -14.30 -4.61 -7.37
N ALA A 70 -12.99 -4.89 -7.45
CA ALA A 70 -12.01 -4.31 -6.54
C ALA A 70 -11.71 -2.86 -6.95
N GLN A 71 -12.10 -1.90 -6.11
CA GLN A 71 -11.87 -0.49 -6.37
C GLN A 71 -10.53 -0.05 -5.77
N ALA A 72 -9.63 0.47 -6.62
CA ALA A 72 -8.40 1.11 -6.17
C ALA A 72 -8.71 2.29 -5.24
N VAL A 73 -8.14 2.26 -4.04
CA VAL A 73 -8.27 3.34 -3.05
C VAL A 73 -6.98 4.14 -2.97
N ALA A 74 -5.83 3.46 -2.89
CA ALA A 74 -4.52 4.11 -2.84
C ALA A 74 -3.41 3.16 -3.28
N SER A 75 -2.45 3.69 -4.02
CA SER A 75 -1.26 2.95 -4.46
C SER A 75 -0.09 3.23 -3.53
N PHE A 76 0.61 2.19 -3.11
CA PHE A 76 1.73 2.20 -2.18
C PHE A 76 2.95 1.58 -2.83
N LEU A 77 4.10 2.21 -2.60
CA LEU A 77 5.39 1.73 -3.04
C LEU A 77 6.25 1.45 -1.82
N VAL A 78 6.71 0.21 -1.66
CA VAL A 78 7.54 -0.17 -0.52
C VAL A 78 8.94 -0.55 -0.96
N SER A 79 9.96 0.16 -0.48
CA SER A 79 11.35 -0.07 -0.88
C SER A 79 11.81 -1.47 -0.50
N HIS A 80 12.43 -2.17 -1.45
CA HIS A 80 13.07 -3.46 -1.18
C HIS A 80 14.29 -3.31 -0.28
N VAL A 81 14.88 -2.11 -0.20
CA VAL A 81 16.18 -1.91 0.47
C VAL A 81 16.00 -1.59 1.95
N ASN A 82 15.08 -0.67 2.28
CA ASN A 82 14.90 -0.15 3.63
C ASN A 82 13.45 -0.26 4.14
N GLY A 83 12.50 -0.68 3.29
CA GLY A 83 11.07 -0.72 3.64
C GLY A 83 10.44 0.65 3.80
N GLU A 84 11.02 1.69 3.19
CA GLU A 84 10.39 3.00 3.05
C GLU A 84 9.07 2.86 2.29
N ILE A 85 8.05 3.56 2.77
CA ILE A 85 6.70 3.54 2.19
C ILE A 85 6.46 4.90 1.53
N LEU A 86 6.24 4.86 0.23
CA LEU A 86 5.74 5.96 -0.57
C LEU A 86 4.30 5.65 -0.98
N VAL A 87 3.52 6.68 -1.21
CA VAL A 87 2.15 6.60 -1.71
C VAL A 87 2.15 7.27 -3.07
N GLU A 88 1.61 6.59 -4.06
CA GLU A 88 1.34 7.17 -5.37
C GLU A 88 -0.10 7.67 -5.39
N ASP A 89 -0.27 8.95 -5.72
CA ASP A 89 -1.57 9.53 -5.97
C ASP A 89 -2.14 8.96 -7.27
N ASP A 90 -3.33 8.34 -7.21
CA ASP A 90 -3.98 7.75 -8.39
C ASP A 90 -4.41 8.83 -9.41
N VAL A 91 -4.68 10.05 -8.95
CA VAL A 91 -5.17 11.15 -9.80
C VAL A 91 -4.01 11.83 -10.55
N SER A 92 -2.93 12.14 -9.83
CA SER A 92 -1.81 12.94 -10.33
C SER A 92 -0.59 12.10 -10.71
N GLY A 93 -0.52 10.84 -10.26
CA GLY A 93 0.65 9.97 -10.40
C GLY A 93 1.85 10.43 -9.55
N GLU A 94 1.63 11.32 -8.57
CA GLU A 94 2.70 11.91 -7.79
C GLU A 94 3.07 11.01 -6.61
N LEU A 95 4.37 10.79 -6.42
CA LEU A 95 4.89 10.00 -5.31
C LEU A 95 5.11 10.88 -4.09
N MET A 96 4.36 10.62 -3.03
CA MET A 96 4.46 11.32 -1.76
C MET A 96 4.82 10.37 -0.63
N SER A 97 5.34 10.92 0.47
CA SER A 97 5.62 10.10 1.65
C SER A 97 4.33 9.73 2.38
N LEU A 98 4.34 8.63 3.14
CA LEU A 98 3.18 8.25 3.96
C LEU A 98 2.67 9.39 4.86
N ASP A 99 3.56 10.16 5.47
CA ASP A 99 3.20 11.34 6.27
C ASP A 99 2.51 12.47 5.48
N GLN A 100 2.84 12.62 4.19
CA GLN A 100 2.17 13.60 3.32
C GLN A 100 0.79 13.11 2.94
N TRP A 101 0.66 11.85 2.55
CA TRP A 101 -0.64 11.23 2.26
C TRP A 101 -1.59 11.32 3.46
N ARG A 102 -1.10 11.02 4.66
CA ARG A 102 -1.85 11.17 5.92
C ARG A 102 -2.39 12.57 6.17
N LYS A 103 -1.66 13.60 5.73
CA LYS A 103 -2.12 14.99 5.83
C LYS A 103 -3.23 15.26 4.83
N GLY A 104 -3.10 14.75 3.59
CA GLY A 104 -4.13 14.88 2.55
C GLY A 104 -5.45 14.16 2.87
N LEU A 105 -5.42 13.04 3.60
CA LEU A 105 -6.65 12.34 4.03
C LEU A 105 -7.52 13.12 5.02
N LYS A 106 -6.96 14.16 5.66
CA LYS A 106 -7.60 14.88 6.77
C LYS A 106 -8.30 16.17 6.35
N GLU A 107 -8.18 16.55 5.08
CA GLU A 107 -8.79 17.75 4.48
C GLU A 107 -10.06 17.38 3.70
#